data_AF-A0AAV4P5L3-F1
#
_entry.id   AF-A0AAV4P5L3-F1
#
_cell.length_a   1.000
_cell.length_b   1.000
_cell.length_c   1.000
_cell.angle_alpha   90.00
_cell.angle_beta   90.00
_cell.angle_gamma   90.00
#
_symmetry.space_group_name_H-M   'P 1'
#
loop_
_entity.id
_entity.type
_entity.pdbx_description
1 polymer ?
#
loop_
_entity_poly.entity_id
_entity_poly.type
_entity_poly.pdbx_seq_one_letter_code
_entity_poly.pdbx_strand_id
1 'polypeptide(L)'
;MWTKRPKEVEPSQFKEGRIDLPVESAIWLQHFKMQNSELLQELDLKTSKSYTWSKREVTEQGASLMDIVEHVRFKIMVLVDGVNAFWNKTNVKRPDKTLVPPQEITITRAFLKLLQNDWNNSVILTSVDVIPFNRNAKMNDPYTPRALLGKEGFECMDPFIPIQIENYTDKEMHSVLEYYIDRLWIQSEQGRSEEGRDQIKFLSGSNPLQVMKLCEPL
;
A
#
# COMPACT_ATOMS: atom_id res chain seq x y z
N MET A 1 -1.22 -6.54 -5.53
CA MET A 1 -1.40 -5.22 -6.15
C MET A 1 -2.55 -5.25 -7.15
N TRP A 2 -3.62 -4.51 -6.86
CA TRP A 2 -4.91 -4.55 -7.57
C TRP A 2 -4.80 -4.34 -9.10
N THR A 3 -4.00 -3.36 -9.53
CA THR A 3 -3.90 -2.94 -10.95
C THR A 3 -3.07 -3.87 -11.84
N LYS A 4 -2.47 -4.94 -11.30
CA LYS A 4 -1.42 -5.74 -11.99
C LYS A 4 -1.79 -7.21 -12.23
N ARG A 5 -2.62 -7.81 -11.38
CA ARG A 5 -3.15 -9.18 -11.47
C ARG A 5 -4.50 -9.26 -10.73
N PRO A 6 -5.57 -8.61 -11.24
CA PRO A 6 -6.91 -8.75 -10.66
C PRO A 6 -7.40 -10.19 -10.80
N LYS A 7 -8.16 -10.67 -9.81
CA LYS A 7 -8.82 -11.98 -9.86
C LYS A 7 -10.11 -11.93 -10.68
N GLU A 8 -10.84 -10.82 -10.58
CA GLU A 8 -12.14 -10.60 -11.24
C GLU A 8 -12.23 -9.13 -11.69
N VAL A 9 -12.88 -8.88 -12.82
CA VAL A 9 -12.91 -7.56 -13.48
C VAL A 9 -14.27 -7.37 -14.13
N GLU A 10 -15.10 -6.49 -13.57
CA GLU A 10 -16.48 -6.29 -14.02
C GLU A 10 -16.76 -4.82 -14.40
N PRO A 11 -17.64 -4.54 -15.37
CA PRO A 11 -18.12 -3.18 -15.62
C PRO A 11 -18.89 -2.64 -14.40
N SER A 12 -18.62 -1.39 -14.01
CA SER A 12 -19.24 -0.84 -12.81
C SER A 12 -20.73 -0.56 -13.01
N GLN A 13 -21.55 -1.14 -12.12
CA GLN A 13 -23.01 -0.93 -12.11
C GLN A 13 -23.39 0.47 -11.58
N PHE A 14 -22.50 1.14 -10.84
CA PHE A 14 -22.76 2.46 -10.26
C PHE A 14 -22.35 3.62 -11.18
N LYS A 15 -21.31 3.46 -12.00
CA LYS A 15 -20.95 4.48 -13.00
C LYS A 15 -20.39 3.86 -14.28
N GLU A 16 -21.08 4.10 -15.38
CA GLU A 16 -20.64 3.76 -16.72
C GLU A 16 -19.20 4.23 -17.03
N GLY A 17 -18.50 3.43 -17.83
CA GLY A 17 -17.09 3.60 -18.17
C GLY A 17 -16.10 3.09 -17.13
N ARG A 18 -16.50 2.94 -15.86
CA ARG A 18 -15.62 2.40 -14.81
C ARG A 18 -15.58 0.88 -14.77
N ILE A 19 -14.52 0.38 -14.14
CA ILE A 19 -14.30 -1.03 -13.87
C ILE A 19 -14.21 -1.25 -12.35
N ASP A 20 -14.97 -2.23 -11.88
CA ASP A 20 -14.98 -2.69 -10.50
C ASP A 20 -14.12 -3.95 -10.37
N LEU A 21 -13.44 -4.08 -9.23
CA LEU A 21 -12.62 -5.24 -8.87
C LEU A 21 -13.26 -5.88 -7.63
N PRO A 22 -14.32 -6.69 -7.78
CA PRO A 22 -15.17 -7.09 -6.67
C PRO A 22 -14.42 -7.95 -5.64
N VAL A 23 -13.59 -8.90 -6.09
CA VAL A 23 -12.81 -9.78 -5.21
C VAL A 23 -11.76 -9.00 -4.43
N GLU A 24 -10.99 -8.12 -5.09
CA GLU A 24 -10.01 -7.26 -4.42
C GLU A 24 -10.67 -6.32 -3.40
N SER A 25 -11.84 -5.78 -3.73
CA SER A 25 -12.59 -4.87 -2.85
C SER A 25 -13.17 -5.62 -1.64
N ALA A 26 -13.71 -6.82 -1.83
CA ALA A 26 -14.22 -7.66 -0.75
C ALA A 26 -13.10 -8.10 0.21
N ILE A 27 -11.95 -8.53 -0.31
CA ILE A 27 -10.77 -8.88 0.49
C ILE A 27 -10.30 -7.67 1.31
N TRP A 28 -10.19 -6.49 0.69
CA TRP A 28 -9.79 -5.27 1.40
C TRP A 28 -10.80 -4.89 2.50
N LEU A 29 -12.10 -4.93 2.23
CA LEU A 29 -13.15 -4.64 3.21
C LEU A 29 -13.15 -5.63 4.39
N GLN A 30 -12.87 -6.92 4.13
CA GLN A 30 -12.72 -7.93 5.19
C GLN A 30 -11.52 -7.62 6.09
N HIS A 31 -10.36 -7.28 5.52
CA HIS A 31 -9.20 -6.87 6.31
C HIS A 31 -9.45 -5.58 7.09
N PHE A 32 -10.06 -4.57 6.47
CA PHE A 32 -10.43 -3.32 7.14
C PHE A 32 -11.36 -3.57 8.34
N LYS A 33 -12.41 -4.37 8.16
CA LYS A 33 -13.32 -4.74 9.25
C LYS A 33 -12.63 -5.52 10.36
N MET A 34 -11.69 -6.41 10.04
CA MET A 34 -10.95 -7.21 11.01
C MET A 34 -9.95 -6.37 11.82
N GLN A 35 -9.22 -5.46 11.16
CA GLN A 35 -8.22 -4.60 11.81
C GLN A 35 -8.83 -3.53 12.70
N ASN A 36 -10.04 -3.06 12.39
CA ASN A 36 -10.70 -1.97 13.08
C ASN A 36 -11.96 -2.42 13.84
N SER A 37 -12.11 -3.72 14.12
CA SER A 37 -13.35 -4.30 14.68
C SER A 37 -13.80 -3.64 15.98
N GLU A 38 -12.87 -3.43 16.92
CA GLU A 38 -13.11 -2.78 18.21
C GLU A 38 -13.46 -1.30 18.02
N LEU A 39 -12.66 -0.56 17.25
CA LEU A 39 -12.92 0.85 16.93
C LEU A 39 -14.24 1.08 16.18
N LEU A 40 -14.66 0.16 15.31
CA LEU A 40 -15.94 0.23 14.61
C LEU A 40 -17.13 -0.01 15.54
N GLN A 41 -16.94 -0.74 16.65
CA GLN A 41 -17.95 -0.91 17.70
C GLN A 41 -17.96 0.28 18.69
N GLU A 42 -16.80 0.84 19.01
CA GLU A 42 -16.65 1.96 19.95
C GLU A 42 -17.04 3.33 19.35
N LEU A 43 -16.57 3.62 18.14
CA LEU A 43 -16.76 4.92 17.49
C LEU A 43 -18.17 5.15 16.95
N ASP A 44 -18.95 4.08 16.87
CA ASP A 44 -20.38 4.10 16.62
C ASP A 44 -20.78 5.05 15.47
N LEU A 45 -20.09 4.94 14.32
CA LEU A 45 -20.17 5.92 13.23
C LEU A 45 -21.62 6.02 12.65
N LYS A 46 -21.92 6.96 11.75
CA LYS A 46 -23.23 6.99 11.05
C LYS A 46 -23.16 7.39 9.58
N THR A 47 -24.12 6.90 8.78
CA THR A 47 -24.31 7.37 7.41
C THR A 47 -24.85 8.79 7.41
N SER A 48 -24.11 9.72 6.82
CA SER A 48 -24.58 11.10 6.65
C SER A 48 -25.59 11.26 5.50
N LYS A 49 -25.78 10.21 4.68
CA LYS A 49 -26.58 10.18 3.44
C LYS A 49 -27.14 8.78 3.23
N SER A 50 -28.20 8.65 2.43
CA SER A 50 -28.66 7.35 1.95
C SER A 50 -27.83 6.83 0.78
N TYR A 51 -27.70 5.51 0.68
CA TYR A 51 -26.92 4.79 -0.33
C TYR A 51 -27.77 3.68 -0.96
N THR A 52 -28.10 3.83 -2.24
CA THR A 52 -28.81 2.80 -3.02
C THR A 52 -27.80 1.85 -3.65
N TRP A 53 -27.81 0.58 -3.23
CA TRP A 53 -26.94 -0.48 -3.75
C TRP A 53 -27.57 -1.20 -4.94
N SER A 54 -28.90 -1.39 -4.89
CA SER A 54 -29.67 -2.04 -5.94
C SER A 54 -31.11 -1.51 -5.95
N LYS A 55 -31.94 -1.96 -6.90
CA LYS A 55 -33.39 -1.62 -6.94
C LYS A 55 -34.18 -2.06 -5.69
N ARG A 56 -33.58 -2.87 -4.81
CA ARG A 56 -34.21 -3.44 -3.61
C ARG A 56 -33.49 -3.09 -2.31
N GLU A 57 -32.27 -2.55 -2.39
CA GLU A 57 -31.39 -2.35 -1.23
C GLU A 57 -30.97 -0.89 -1.14
N VAL A 58 -31.43 -0.23 -0.08
CA VAL A 58 -31.08 1.14 0.29
C VAL A 58 -30.63 1.13 1.74
N THR A 59 -29.47 1.69 2.02
CA THR A 59 -29.05 2.06 3.38
C THR A 59 -29.48 3.51 3.60
N GLU A 60 -30.35 3.77 4.57
CA GLU A 60 -30.91 5.11 4.77
C GLU A 60 -29.92 6.12 5.40
N GLN A 61 -30.25 7.41 5.34
CA GLN A 61 -29.52 8.45 6.09
C GLN A 61 -29.79 8.31 7.58
N GLY A 62 -28.78 8.49 8.43
CA GLY A 62 -28.93 8.25 9.86
C GLY A 62 -29.14 6.76 10.16
N ALA A 63 -28.99 5.88 9.17
CA ALA A 63 -28.58 4.52 9.44
C ALA A 63 -27.21 4.61 10.12
N SER A 64 -27.24 4.25 11.38
CA SER A 64 -26.23 3.41 11.98
C SER A 64 -25.03 2.99 11.11
N LEU A 65 -23.84 3.31 11.63
CA LEU A 65 -22.75 2.35 11.74
C LEU A 65 -22.37 2.03 13.23
N MET A 66 -22.94 2.59 14.34
CA MET A 66 -24.37 2.59 14.73
C MET A 66 -25.02 3.94 15.22
N ASP A 67 -24.35 5.00 15.70
CA ASP A 67 -25.01 6.28 16.13
C ASP A 67 -24.29 7.65 15.86
N ILE A 68 -24.76 8.78 16.42
CA ILE A 68 -24.44 10.13 15.92
C ILE A 68 -23.19 10.75 16.56
N VAL A 69 -22.20 10.94 15.69
CA VAL A 69 -21.11 11.92 15.85
C VAL A 69 -21.67 13.34 15.80
N GLU A 70 -21.53 14.08 16.90
CA GLU A 70 -21.35 15.54 16.82
C GLU A 70 -20.09 16.05 17.54
N HIS A 71 -19.48 15.28 18.45
CA HIS A 71 -18.31 15.72 19.24
C HIS A 71 -17.08 14.77 19.19
N VAL A 72 -17.15 13.58 18.58
CA VAL A 72 -16.02 12.63 18.53
C VAL A 72 -15.22 12.76 17.23
N ARG A 73 -14.13 13.54 17.27
CA ARG A 73 -13.12 13.59 16.21
C ARG A 73 -12.17 12.41 16.30
N PHE A 74 -12.54 11.27 15.74
CA PHE A 74 -11.62 10.14 15.61
C PHE A 74 -10.47 10.47 14.64
N LYS A 75 -9.28 9.93 14.92
CA LYS A 75 -8.09 10.15 14.09
C LYS A 75 -8.01 9.04 13.04
N ILE A 76 -7.70 9.38 11.80
CA ILE A 76 -7.63 8.43 10.69
C ILE A 76 -6.20 8.33 10.18
N MET A 77 -5.70 7.12 10.00
CA MET A 77 -4.42 6.86 9.32
C MET A 77 -4.69 6.16 8.00
N VAL A 78 -4.18 6.73 6.90
CA VAL A 78 -4.24 6.11 5.56
C VAL A 78 -2.85 5.62 5.21
N LEU A 79 -2.70 4.29 5.11
CA LEU A 79 -1.47 3.62 4.71
C LEU A 79 -1.62 3.09 3.28
N VAL A 80 -0.73 3.49 2.37
CA VAL A 80 -0.70 2.97 0.99
C VAL A 80 0.71 2.53 0.61
N ASP A 81 0.88 1.24 0.39
CA ASP A 81 2.11 0.66 -0.15
C ASP A 81 2.11 0.71 -1.68
N GLY A 82 3.19 1.21 -2.29
CA GLY A 82 3.36 1.35 -3.73
C GLY A 82 2.34 2.30 -4.37
N VAL A 83 2.10 3.47 -3.77
CA VAL A 83 1.04 4.41 -4.17
C VAL A 83 1.12 4.85 -5.64
N ASN A 84 2.34 4.84 -6.21
CA ASN A 84 2.58 5.11 -7.62
C ASN A 84 1.89 4.11 -8.59
N ALA A 85 1.38 2.98 -8.09
CA ALA A 85 0.48 2.10 -8.85
C ALA A 85 -0.83 2.78 -9.31
N PHE A 86 -1.20 3.94 -8.74
CA PHE A 86 -2.39 4.71 -9.10
C PHE A 86 -2.20 5.67 -10.29
N TRP A 87 -0.98 5.82 -10.81
CA TRP A 87 -0.70 6.56 -12.05
C TRP A 87 0.05 5.71 -13.11
N ASN A 88 0.60 4.57 -12.71
CA ASN A 88 1.28 3.65 -13.61
C ASN A 88 0.33 2.79 -14.46
N LYS A 89 0.80 2.33 -15.63
CA LYS A 89 0.04 1.47 -16.55
C LYS A 89 -0.44 0.19 -15.84
N THR A 90 -1.72 -0.12 -16.00
CA THR A 90 -2.36 -1.32 -15.43
C THR A 90 -2.25 -2.52 -16.38
N ASN A 91 -2.56 -3.71 -15.87
CA ASN A 91 -2.82 -4.91 -16.65
C ASN A 91 -4.34 -5.21 -16.75
N VAL A 92 -5.20 -4.35 -16.20
CA VAL A 92 -6.65 -4.53 -16.17
C VAL A 92 -7.21 -4.22 -17.57
N LYS A 93 -8.12 -5.06 -18.05
CA LYS A 93 -8.71 -4.95 -19.38
C LYS A 93 -10.23 -4.89 -19.30
N ARG A 94 -10.84 -4.08 -20.17
CA ARG A 94 -12.29 -4.12 -20.42
C ARG A 94 -12.65 -5.38 -21.25
N PRO A 95 -13.94 -5.72 -21.41
CA PRO A 95 -14.37 -6.84 -22.27
C PRO A 95 -13.90 -6.74 -23.74
N ASP A 96 -13.72 -5.52 -24.27
CA ASP A 96 -13.16 -5.25 -25.61
C ASP A 96 -11.62 -5.44 -25.69
N LYS A 97 -10.98 -5.88 -24.60
CA LYS A 97 -9.53 -6.08 -24.40
C LYS A 97 -8.69 -4.79 -24.32
N THR A 98 -9.30 -3.60 -24.35
CA THR A 98 -8.59 -2.32 -24.11
C THR A 98 -8.09 -2.24 -22.67
N LEU A 99 -6.93 -1.61 -22.47
CA LEU A 99 -6.37 -1.38 -21.13
C LEU A 99 -7.16 -0.28 -20.40
N VAL A 100 -7.32 -0.48 -19.09
CA VAL A 100 -8.07 0.42 -18.20
C VAL A 100 -7.07 1.33 -17.47
N PRO A 101 -7.15 2.67 -17.60
CA PRO A 101 -6.37 3.59 -16.78
C PRO A 101 -6.67 3.41 -15.28
N PRO A 102 -5.71 3.60 -14.37
CA PRO A 102 -5.95 3.42 -12.94
C PRO A 102 -7.14 4.24 -12.42
N GLN A 103 -7.33 5.45 -12.93
CA GLN A 103 -8.36 6.41 -12.50
C GLN A 103 -9.79 6.00 -12.89
N GLU A 104 -9.94 5.03 -13.79
CA GLU A 104 -11.21 4.41 -14.18
C GLU A 104 -11.53 3.14 -13.37
N ILE A 105 -10.56 2.60 -12.63
CA ILE A 105 -10.78 1.51 -11.68
C ILE A 105 -11.37 2.10 -10.40
N THR A 106 -12.54 1.63 -9.97
CA THR A 106 -13.31 2.26 -8.89
C THR A 106 -12.57 2.28 -7.55
N ILE A 107 -11.91 1.19 -7.14
CA ILE A 107 -11.16 1.14 -5.88
C ILE A 107 -9.94 2.08 -5.90
N THR A 108 -9.15 2.09 -6.98
CA THR A 108 -8.05 3.05 -7.18
C THR A 108 -8.55 4.49 -7.12
N ARG A 109 -9.69 4.79 -7.76
CA ARG A 109 -10.30 6.11 -7.72
C ARG A 109 -10.78 6.51 -6.31
N ALA A 110 -11.27 5.56 -5.51
CA ALA A 110 -11.63 5.84 -4.12
C ALA A 110 -10.40 6.23 -3.29
N PHE A 111 -9.28 5.51 -3.46
CA PHE A 111 -8.01 5.87 -2.80
C PHE A 111 -7.43 7.20 -3.30
N LEU A 112 -7.50 7.51 -4.60
CA LEU A 112 -7.08 8.82 -5.13
C LEU A 112 -7.86 10.00 -4.52
N LYS A 113 -9.10 9.78 -4.03
CA LYS A 113 -9.82 10.78 -3.23
C LYS A 113 -9.32 10.84 -1.79
N LEU A 114 -9.05 9.70 -1.14
CA LEU A 114 -8.48 9.66 0.21
C LEU A 114 -7.09 10.31 0.29
N LEU A 115 -6.36 10.35 -0.83
CA LEU A 115 -5.07 11.03 -0.94
C LEU A 115 -5.17 12.56 -1.10
N GLN A 116 -6.37 13.13 -1.30
CA GLN A 116 -6.55 14.57 -1.28
C GLN A 116 -6.37 15.11 0.16
N ASN A 117 -5.99 16.38 0.29
CA ASN A 117 -5.82 17.07 1.57
C ASN A 117 -7.04 17.94 1.96
N ASP A 118 -8.23 17.61 1.44
CA ASP A 118 -9.49 18.33 1.67
C ASP A 118 -10.21 17.94 2.98
N TRP A 119 -9.54 17.19 3.86
CA TRP A 119 -10.09 16.65 5.10
C TRP A 119 -9.05 16.67 6.24
N ASN A 120 -9.53 16.64 7.49
CA ASN A 120 -8.75 16.92 8.70
C ASN A 120 -8.74 15.76 9.70
N ASN A 121 -7.89 15.86 10.73
CA ASN A 121 -7.66 14.85 11.78
C ASN A 121 -7.07 13.53 11.25
N SER A 122 -6.26 13.61 10.20
CA SER A 122 -5.68 12.44 9.57
C SER A 122 -4.19 12.56 9.29
N VAL A 123 -3.56 11.40 9.08
CA VAL A 123 -2.19 11.27 8.56
C VAL A 123 -2.25 10.31 7.38
N ILE A 124 -1.67 10.73 6.26
CA ILE A 124 -1.52 9.93 5.05
C ILE A 124 -0.04 9.57 4.96
N LEU A 125 0.28 8.27 5.01
CA LEU A 125 1.64 7.75 4.88
C LEU A 125 1.67 6.77 3.70
N THR A 126 2.57 7.02 2.76
CA THR A 126 2.64 6.26 1.51
C THR A 126 4.07 5.89 1.17
N SER A 127 4.30 4.68 0.67
CA SER A 127 5.56 4.32 0.00
C SER A 127 5.43 4.52 -1.52
N VAL A 128 6.54 4.82 -2.17
CA VAL A 128 6.72 4.61 -3.62
C VAL A 128 7.54 3.34 -3.82
N ASP A 129 7.19 2.55 -4.83
CA ASP A 129 7.85 1.28 -5.11
C ASP A 129 8.29 1.24 -6.59
N VAL A 130 9.43 0.62 -6.86
CA VAL A 130 9.96 0.41 -8.21
C VAL A 130 9.23 -0.75 -8.91
N ILE A 131 8.72 -1.76 -8.18
CA ILE A 131 8.03 -2.93 -8.75
C ILE A 131 6.74 -2.58 -9.57
N PRO A 132 5.89 -1.62 -9.15
CA PRO A 132 4.78 -1.10 -9.96
C PRO A 132 5.21 -0.47 -11.29
N PHE A 133 6.40 0.15 -11.30
CA PHE A 133 6.98 0.87 -12.43
C PHE A 133 7.68 -0.11 -13.38
N ASN A 134 8.62 -0.91 -12.86
CA ASN A 134 9.32 -1.99 -13.57
C ASN A 134 9.29 -3.28 -12.74
N ARG A 135 8.62 -4.34 -13.23
CA ARG A 135 8.61 -5.66 -12.56
C ARG A 135 9.99 -6.33 -12.50
N ASN A 136 10.86 -6.01 -13.45
CA ASN A 136 12.23 -6.51 -13.52
C ASN A 136 13.19 -5.41 -13.03
N ALA A 137 12.81 -4.74 -11.93
CA ALA A 137 13.56 -3.64 -11.34
C ALA A 137 15.03 -4.02 -11.11
N LYS A 138 15.94 -3.18 -11.62
CA LYS A 138 17.38 -3.29 -11.40
C LYS A 138 17.84 -2.19 -10.46
N MET A 139 19.03 -2.32 -9.90
CA MET A 139 19.61 -1.34 -8.98
C MET A 139 19.79 0.06 -9.60
N ASN A 140 19.79 0.17 -10.94
CA ASN A 140 19.90 1.42 -11.68
C ASN A 140 18.54 2.01 -12.10
N ASP A 141 17.41 1.36 -11.78
CA ASP A 141 16.09 1.96 -12.02
C ASP A 141 15.84 3.15 -11.08
N PRO A 142 15.11 4.18 -11.53
CA PRO A 142 14.88 5.36 -10.73
C PRO A 142 13.96 5.07 -9.54
N TYR A 143 14.42 5.39 -8.33
CA TYR A 143 13.69 5.20 -7.08
C TYR A 143 13.12 6.50 -6.48
N THR A 144 13.35 7.66 -7.12
CA THR A 144 12.90 8.95 -6.58
C THR A 144 11.39 9.14 -6.74
N PRO A 145 10.69 9.82 -5.80
CA PRO A 145 9.24 10.02 -5.89
C PRO A 145 8.81 10.68 -7.20
N ARG A 146 9.53 11.70 -7.70
CA ARG A 146 9.22 12.39 -8.95
C ARG A 146 9.30 11.48 -10.19
N ALA A 147 10.22 10.51 -10.20
CA ALA A 147 10.33 9.56 -11.30
C ALA A 147 9.26 8.46 -11.21
N LEU A 148 9.00 7.93 -10.02
CA LEU A 148 8.07 6.82 -9.80
C LEU A 148 6.59 7.23 -9.91
N LEU A 149 6.23 8.42 -9.43
CA LEU A 149 4.87 9.00 -9.50
C LEU A 149 4.57 9.66 -10.86
N GLY A 150 5.60 10.02 -11.61
CA GLY A 150 5.48 10.87 -12.80
C GLY A 150 4.98 12.28 -12.47
N LYS A 151 4.58 13.03 -13.51
CA LYS A 151 4.09 14.41 -13.36
C LYS A 151 2.79 14.45 -12.54
N GLU A 152 1.78 13.72 -12.98
CA GLU A 152 0.42 13.73 -12.41
C GLU A 152 0.39 13.28 -10.95
N GLY A 153 1.11 12.21 -10.61
CA GLY A 153 1.12 11.69 -9.23
C GLY A 153 1.86 12.60 -8.26
N PHE A 154 2.96 13.20 -8.72
CA PHE A 154 3.69 14.17 -7.90
C PHE A 154 2.88 15.45 -7.68
N GLU A 155 2.23 15.99 -8.72
CA GLU A 155 1.36 17.18 -8.60
C GLU A 155 0.10 16.91 -7.76
N CYS A 156 -0.42 15.68 -7.75
CA CYS A 156 -1.56 15.29 -6.92
C CYS A 156 -1.21 15.19 -5.41
N MET A 157 0.07 14.94 -5.09
CA MET A 157 0.54 14.79 -3.71
C MET A 157 1.24 16.05 -3.17
N ASP A 158 1.43 17.08 -3.98
CA ASP A 158 2.12 18.32 -3.60
C ASP A 158 1.20 19.22 -2.76
N PRO A 159 1.60 19.70 -1.55
CA PRO A 159 2.87 19.46 -0.87
C PRO A 159 2.88 18.18 0.00
N PHE A 160 4.00 17.46 -0.03
CA PHE A 160 4.28 16.32 0.84
C PHE A 160 5.68 16.40 1.47
N ILE A 161 5.88 15.63 2.55
CA ILE A 161 7.19 15.48 3.21
C ILE A 161 7.86 14.21 2.67
N PRO A 162 8.90 14.29 1.82
CA PRO A 162 9.66 13.12 1.39
C PRO A 162 10.52 12.59 2.54
N ILE A 163 10.48 11.27 2.76
CA ILE A 163 11.35 10.58 3.71
C ILE A 163 12.19 9.58 2.89
N GLN A 164 13.51 9.76 2.88
CA GLN A 164 14.44 8.81 2.30
C GLN A 164 14.72 7.69 3.31
N ILE A 165 14.64 6.44 2.85
CA ILE A 165 15.06 5.27 3.63
C ILE A 165 16.42 4.83 3.07
N GLU A 166 17.42 4.78 3.94
CA GLU A 166 18.79 4.41 3.57
C GLU A 166 19.06 2.91 3.79
N ASN A 167 20.23 2.44 3.37
CA ASN A 167 20.74 1.13 3.76
C ASN A 167 21.09 1.12 5.27
N TYR A 168 21.30 -0.06 5.86
CA TYR A 168 21.63 -0.16 7.28
C TYR A 168 22.88 0.63 7.64
N THR A 169 22.81 1.38 8.73
CA THR A 169 23.99 1.86 9.45
C THR A 169 24.77 0.69 10.05
N ASP A 170 26.05 0.89 10.36
CA ASP A 170 26.91 -0.11 11.00
C ASP A 170 26.29 -0.73 12.27
N LYS A 171 25.57 0.07 13.06
CA LYS A 171 24.89 -0.37 14.28
C LYS A 171 23.68 -1.27 13.97
N GLU A 172 22.89 -0.92 12.95
CA GLU A 172 21.74 -1.73 12.51
C GLU A 172 22.21 -3.03 11.86
N MET A 173 23.28 -2.96 11.06
CA MET A 173 23.92 -4.12 10.44
C MET A 173 24.42 -5.11 11.50
N HIS A 174 25.10 -4.63 12.54
CA HIS A 174 25.50 -5.47 13.66
C HIS A 174 24.27 -6.08 14.37
N SER A 175 23.24 -5.26 14.65
CA SER A 175 22.02 -5.70 15.35
C SER A 175 21.24 -6.77 14.59
N VAL A 176 21.12 -6.67 13.25
CA VAL A 176 20.41 -7.66 12.44
C VAL A 176 21.20 -8.96 12.29
N LEU A 177 22.53 -8.90 12.21
CA LEU A 177 23.37 -10.10 12.17
C LEU A 177 23.35 -10.86 13.49
N GLU A 178 23.41 -10.16 14.65
CA GLU A 178 23.22 -10.81 15.95
C GLU A 178 21.84 -11.47 16.06
N TYR A 179 20.78 -10.80 15.59
CA TYR A 179 19.44 -11.38 15.54
C TYR A 179 19.37 -12.63 14.65
N TYR A 180 20.02 -12.64 13.49
CA TYR A 180 20.08 -13.83 12.63
C TYR A 180 20.88 -14.98 13.25
N ILE A 181 21.90 -14.69 14.05
CA ILE A 181 22.67 -15.72 14.76
C ILE A 181 21.87 -16.30 15.94
N ASP A 182 21.22 -15.46 16.75
CA ASP A 182 20.32 -15.86 17.85
C ASP A 182 19.16 -16.73 17.35
N ARG A 183 18.56 -16.36 16.22
CA ARG A 183 17.50 -17.14 15.58
C ARG A 183 17.97 -18.42 14.88
N LEU A 184 19.26 -18.74 14.90
CA LEU A 184 19.88 -19.84 14.14
C LEU A 184 19.58 -19.75 12.63
N TRP A 185 19.37 -18.53 12.11
CA TRP A 185 19.21 -18.26 10.68
C TRP A 185 20.56 -18.35 9.95
N ILE A 186 21.64 -17.95 10.62
CA ILE A 186 23.02 -18.21 10.19
C ILE A 186 23.56 -19.38 11.03
N GLN A 187 23.82 -20.53 10.40
CA GLN A 187 24.21 -21.77 11.08
C GLN A 187 25.71 -22.05 11.01
N SER A 188 26.37 -21.66 9.92
CA SER A 188 27.81 -21.82 9.70
C SER A 188 28.65 -21.04 10.72
N GLU A 189 29.71 -21.69 11.20
CA GLU A 189 30.69 -21.07 12.10
C GLU A 189 31.43 -19.93 11.40
N GLN A 190 31.67 -20.06 10.08
CA GLN A 190 32.29 -19.01 9.27
C GLN A 190 31.40 -17.77 9.19
N GLY A 191 30.09 -17.92 8.93
CA GLY A 191 29.13 -16.81 8.87
C GLY A 191 28.94 -16.09 10.22
N ARG A 192 29.21 -16.79 11.33
CA ARG A 192 29.15 -16.24 12.69
C ARG A 192 30.40 -15.44 13.08
N SER A 193 31.55 -15.74 12.48
CA SER A 193 32.83 -15.09 12.76
C SER A 193 32.82 -13.59 12.41
N GLU A 194 33.74 -12.82 13.00
CA GLU A 194 33.93 -11.40 12.70
C GLU A 194 34.21 -11.17 11.20
N GLU A 195 35.10 -11.96 10.62
CA GLU A 195 35.41 -11.91 9.18
C GLU A 195 34.17 -12.23 8.32
N GLY A 196 33.37 -13.23 8.69
CA GLY A 196 32.14 -13.57 7.98
C GLY A 196 31.12 -12.43 8.00
N ARG A 197 30.97 -11.76 9.14
CA ARG A 197 30.08 -10.59 9.29
C ARG A 197 30.54 -9.42 8.41
N ASP A 198 31.84 -9.15 8.36
CA ASP A 198 32.42 -8.12 7.48
C ASP A 198 32.27 -8.47 6.00
N GLN A 199 32.45 -9.73 5.62
CA GLN A 199 32.18 -10.20 4.25
C GLN A 199 30.70 -10.02 3.87
N ILE A 200 29.75 -10.36 4.76
CA ILE A 200 28.31 -10.15 4.52
C ILE A 200 28.01 -8.65 4.39
N LYS A 201 28.57 -7.79 5.24
CA LYS A 201 28.43 -6.33 5.17
C LYS A 201 28.95 -5.77 3.83
N PHE A 202 30.14 -6.21 3.40
CA PHE A 202 30.74 -5.80 2.13
C PHE A 202 29.92 -6.25 0.92
N LEU A 203 29.57 -7.54 0.83
CA LEU A 203 28.85 -8.12 -0.30
C LEU A 203 27.41 -7.61 -0.42
N SER A 204 26.74 -7.32 0.70
CA SER A 204 25.39 -6.75 0.70
C SER A 204 25.34 -5.25 0.40
N GLY A 205 26.45 -4.53 0.51
CA GLY A 205 26.46 -3.07 0.53
C GLY A 205 25.60 -2.48 1.67
N SER A 206 25.45 -3.22 2.77
CA SER A 206 24.50 -2.97 3.87
C SER A 206 23.02 -2.88 3.45
N ASN A 207 22.65 -3.37 2.27
CA ASN A 207 21.26 -3.34 1.79
C ASN A 207 20.42 -4.45 2.47
N PRO A 208 19.30 -4.12 3.16
CA PRO A 208 18.53 -5.10 3.94
C PRO A 208 18.10 -6.35 3.18
N LEU A 209 17.68 -6.20 1.92
CA LEU A 209 17.24 -7.33 1.09
C LEU A 209 18.41 -8.23 0.65
N GLN A 210 19.59 -7.65 0.41
CA GLN A 210 20.79 -8.43 0.07
C GLN A 210 21.33 -9.16 1.30
N VAL A 211 21.32 -8.53 2.49
CA VAL A 211 21.72 -9.19 3.75
C VAL A 211 20.86 -10.44 3.98
N MET A 212 19.52 -10.31 3.92
CA MET A 212 18.61 -11.44 4.09
C MET A 212 18.90 -12.59 3.11
N LYS A 213 19.08 -12.28 1.81
CA LYS A 213 19.38 -13.28 0.77
C LYS A 213 20.74 -13.94 0.90
N LEU A 214 21.76 -13.19 1.34
CA LEU A 214 23.10 -13.72 1.56
C LEU A 214 23.14 -14.61 2.81
N CYS A 215 22.29 -14.35 3.81
CA CYS A 215 22.22 -15.14 5.04
C CYS A 215 21.25 -16.34 4.97
N GLU A 216 20.28 -16.36 4.06
CA GLU A 216 19.33 -17.48 3.87
C GLU A 216 20.00 -18.87 3.66
N PRO A 217 21.14 -19.02 2.96
CA PRO A 217 21.82 -20.31 2.80
C PRO A 217 22.97 -20.58 3.80
N LEU A 218 23.15 -19.75 4.85
CA LEU A 218 24.36 -19.75 5.71
C LEU A 218 24.23 -20.45 7.06
#